data_AF-A0AAV1X2Y9-F1
#
_entry.id   AF-A0AAV1X2Y9-F1
#
_cell.length_a   1.000
_cell.length_b   1.000
_cell.length_c   1.000
_cell.angle_alpha   90.00
_cell.angle_beta   90.00
_cell.angle_gamma   90.00
#
_symmetry.space_group_name_H-M   'P 1'
#
loop_
_entity.id
_entity.type
_entity.pdbx_description
1 polymer ?
#
loop_
_entity_poly.entity_id
_entity_poly.type
_entity_poly.pdbx_seq_one_letter_code
_entity_poly.pdbx_strand_id
1 'polypeptide(L)'
;MGICWSSSSSSSSSSPHNPTHLTSTTTGSLSAGTSTTTTTTSGTSSTSSSTYRYTSSTTSSGSGNNSSSINSNLSSGNNEAKGQILPTHNMRIFTFAELKSATKNFRADTVLGEGGFGKVYKAWLDEKAASNNGSSGTIIAVKKLNSESLQGIQEWQSEVTFLGRLSHPNLVKLLGYCLEETELLLVYEFMQKGSLENHLFGRGSAVQPLPWDIRLKIAIGAARGLAFLHTSEKVIYRDFKASNILLDGSYNAKISDFGLAKLGPSASQSHVSTRVMGTYGYAAPEYVATGHLYVKSDVYGFGVVLVEMLTAQRALDPNRPSAQLSLTDWVKPYLHDRRKLKSVMDSRLEGKYPSKAAFWIAQLALKCLAPEHKQRPSMNEVLESLERIQAANEEPKLRSTRNRSSLHPNYQGL
;
A
#
# COMPACT_ATOMS: atom_id res chain seq x y z
N MET A 1 12.15 -13.92 21.22
CA MET A 1 12.28 -12.46 21.19
C MET A 1 11.52 -11.95 19.99
N GLY A 2 10.32 -11.40 20.21
CA GLY A 2 9.39 -11.03 19.16
C GLY A 2 9.70 -9.65 18.57
N ILE A 3 9.73 -9.57 17.25
CA ILE A 3 9.76 -8.32 16.49
C ILE A 3 8.29 -7.92 16.32
N CYS A 4 7.82 -6.96 17.14
CA CYS A 4 6.45 -6.46 17.07
C CYS A 4 6.20 -5.77 15.73
N TRP A 5 5.11 -6.14 15.06
CA TRP A 5 4.39 -5.26 14.15
C TRP A 5 3.45 -4.39 15.02
N SER A 6 3.58 -3.07 14.97
CA SER A 6 2.84 -2.19 15.87
C SER A 6 1.46 -1.77 15.35
N SER A 7 0.54 -1.71 16.30
CA SER A 7 -0.88 -1.38 16.21
C SER A 7 -1.14 0.08 15.88
N SER A 8 -2.27 0.37 15.22
CA SER A 8 -2.91 1.69 15.25
C SER A 8 -4.41 1.55 15.02
N SER A 9 -5.20 1.53 16.10
CA SER A 9 -6.63 1.82 16.07
C SER A 9 -7.04 2.47 17.38
N SER A 10 -7.29 3.79 17.33
CA SER A 10 -8.02 4.52 18.37
C SER A 10 -9.51 4.50 18.01
N SER A 11 -10.29 3.70 18.73
CA SER A 11 -11.75 3.68 18.67
C SER A 11 -12.31 4.77 19.60
N SER A 12 -13.07 5.73 19.07
CA SER A 12 -13.92 6.62 19.87
C SER A 12 -15.38 6.23 19.71
N SER A 13 -15.98 5.77 20.80
CA SER A 13 -17.40 5.49 20.97
C SER A 13 -18.21 6.79 21.03
N SER A 14 -19.27 6.90 20.23
CA SER A 14 -20.24 8.00 20.29
C SER A 14 -21.48 7.61 21.10
N SER A 15 -21.75 8.33 22.20
CA SER A 15 -23.05 8.35 22.88
C SER A 15 -23.92 9.50 22.34
N PRO A 16 -25.25 9.35 22.24
CA PRO A 16 -26.12 10.40 21.70
C PRO A 16 -26.58 11.37 22.80
N HIS A 17 -26.42 12.67 22.56
CA HIS A 17 -27.07 13.73 23.34
C HIS A 17 -28.35 14.20 22.64
N ASN A 18 -29.43 14.22 23.41
CA ASN A 18 -30.76 14.70 23.09
C ASN A 18 -30.83 16.23 23.36
N PRO A 19 -31.43 17.07 22.49
CA PRO A 19 -31.74 18.44 22.85
C PRO A 19 -33.22 18.62 23.22
N THR A 20 -33.42 19.21 24.40
CA THR A 20 -34.69 19.67 24.96
C THR A 20 -35.23 20.93 24.27
N HIS A 21 -36.56 20.96 24.16
CA HIS A 21 -37.43 22.09 23.82
C HIS A 21 -37.12 23.38 24.60
N LEU A 22 -37.23 24.54 23.92
CA LEU A 22 -37.61 25.82 24.51
C LEU A 22 -38.46 26.61 23.51
N THR A 23 -39.59 27.09 24.01
CA THR A 23 -40.67 27.82 23.34
C THR A 23 -40.51 29.34 23.51
N SER A 24 -40.85 30.13 22.49
CA SER A 24 -41.57 31.42 22.63
C SER A 24 -41.95 32.05 21.28
N THR A 25 -43.26 31.99 20.97
CA THR A 25 -44.19 33.05 20.52
C THR A 25 -43.68 34.28 19.74
N THR A 26 -44.32 34.63 18.61
CA THR A 26 -45.24 35.81 18.44
C THR A 26 -45.49 36.21 16.95
N THR A 27 -46.74 35.97 16.49
CA THR A 27 -47.67 36.70 15.57
C THR A 27 -47.37 37.17 14.13
N GLY A 28 -48.33 36.83 13.23
CA GLY A 28 -48.94 37.69 12.16
C GLY A 28 -48.33 37.56 10.76
N SER A 29 -49.04 37.48 9.61
CA SER A 29 -50.47 37.38 9.22
C SER A 29 -50.57 37.24 7.68
N LEU A 30 -51.53 36.42 7.18
CA LEU A 30 -52.34 36.48 5.91
C LEU A 30 -51.64 36.72 4.55
N SER A 31 -51.85 35.99 3.43
CA SER A 31 -53.09 35.64 2.67
C SER A 31 -52.73 34.60 1.56
N ALA A 32 -53.47 33.50 1.32
CA ALA A 32 -54.71 33.25 0.53
C ALA A 32 -54.50 32.71 -0.92
N GLY A 33 -55.15 31.58 -1.23
CA GLY A 33 -55.47 31.02 -2.56
C GLY A 33 -54.56 29.85 -3.02
N THR A 34 -55.00 28.67 -3.48
CA THR A 34 -56.33 28.15 -3.89
C THR A 34 -56.25 26.61 -3.91
N SER A 35 -57.35 25.95 -3.57
CA SER A 35 -57.52 24.49 -3.47
C SER A 35 -57.69 23.78 -4.82
N THR A 36 -57.21 22.53 -4.92
CA THR A 36 -57.84 21.50 -5.78
C THR A 36 -57.60 20.10 -5.20
N THR A 37 -58.69 19.39 -4.90
CA THR A 37 -58.82 17.96 -4.53
C THR A 37 -58.34 17.08 -5.72
N THR A 38 -57.84 15.84 -5.61
CA THR A 38 -58.56 14.61 -5.24
C THR A 38 -57.63 13.37 -5.12
N THR A 39 -58.00 12.50 -4.18
CA THR A 39 -57.95 11.01 -4.15
C THR A 39 -56.66 10.24 -3.84
N THR A 40 -56.81 9.42 -2.79
CA THR A 40 -55.99 8.35 -2.22
C THR A 40 -55.94 7.07 -3.04
N THR A 41 -54.79 6.39 -3.04
CA THR A 41 -54.70 4.91 -3.08
C THR A 41 -53.43 4.42 -2.39
N SER A 42 -53.60 3.48 -1.48
CA SER A 42 -52.59 2.73 -0.72
C SER A 42 -52.06 1.55 -1.53
N GLY A 43 -50.74 1.36 -1.55
CA GLY A 43 -50.08 0.20 -2.18
C GLY A 43 -48.88 -0.28 -1.36
N THR A 44 -49.08 -1.37 -0.63
CA THR A 44 -48.04 -2.22 -0.03
C THR A 44 -47.17 -2.86 -1.11
N SER A 45 -45.84 -2.84 -0.95
CA SER A 45 -44.92 -3.63 -1.78
C SER A 45 -43.90 -4.36 -0.90
N SER A 46 -44.01 -5.69 -0.92
CA SER A 46 -43.07 -6.66 -0.37
C SER A 46 -41.77 -6.69 -1.18
N THR A 47 -40.62 -6.71 -0.50
CA THR A 47 -39.30 -6.86 -1.13
C THR A 47 -38.84 -8.31 -1.01
N SER A 48 -38.81 -9.02 -2.14
CA SER A 48 -38.30 -10.38 -2.24
C SER A 48 -36.78 -10.37 -2.47
N SER A 49 -36.09 -11.19 -1.68
CA SER A 49 -34.66 -11.49 -1.76
C SER A 49 -34.34 -12.31 -3.01
N SER A 50 -33.41 -11.84 -3.84
CA SER A 50 -32.90 -12.59 -5.00
C SER A 50 -31.48 -13.07 -4.77
N THR A 51 -31.36 -14.37 -4.52
CA THR A 51 -30.12 -15.14 -4.40
C THR A 51 -29.62 -15.52 -5.79
N TYR A 52 -28.48 -14.98 -6.24
CA TYR A 52 -27.88 -15.38 -7.51
C TYR A 52 -26.99 -16.62 -7.31
N ARG A 53 -27.45 -17.77 -7.84
CA ARG A 53 -26.67 -19.01 -8.02
C ARG A 53 -25.95 -18.95 -9.36
N TYR A 54 -24.64 -19.22 -9.38
CA TYR A 54 -23.88 -19.49 -10.60
C TYR A 54 -24.04 -20.98 -10.97
N THR A 55 -24.54 -21.25 -12.17
CA THR A 55 -24.54 -22.59 -12.79
C THR A 55 -23.72 -22.55 -14.07
N SER A 56 -22.71 -23.41 -14.13
CA SER A 56 -21.84 -23.66 -15.28
C SER A 56 -22.60 -24.46 -16.35
N SER A 57 -22.57 -24.01 -17.60
CA SER A 57 -23.02 -24.81 -18.75
C SER A 57 -21.91 -24.89 -19.81
N THR A 58 -21.44 -26.11 -20.02
CA THR A 58 -20.65 -26.54 -21.17
C THR A 58 -21.55 -26.76 -22.37
N THR A 59 -21.22 -26.17 -23.52
CA THR A 59 -21.71 -26.61 -24.83
C THR A 59 -20.55 -26.68 -25.82
N SER A 60 -20.42 -27.85 -26.43
CA SER A 60 -19.47 -28.22 -27.46
C SER A 60 -20.12 -28.14 -28.83
N SER A 61 -19.46 -27.52 -29.82
CA SER A 61 -19.55 -27.92 -31.23
C SER A 61 -18.64 -27.08 -32.15
N GLY A 62 -17.73 -27.76 -32.87
CA GLY A 62 -17.64 -27.63 -34.34
C GLY A 62 -16.61 -26.69 -34.97
N SER A 63 -15.39 -27.20 -35.14
CA SER A 63 -14.48 -27.15 -36.31
C SER A 63 -14.35 -25.90 -37.21
N GLY A 64 -13.10 -25.41 -37.31
CA GLY A 64 -12.59 -24.61 -38.44
C GLY A 64 -11.05 -24.56 -38.42
N ASN A 65 -10.42 -25.25 -39.38
CA ASN A 65 -8.96 -25.30 -39.58
C ASN A 65 -8.35 -23.92 -39.88
N ASN A 66 -7.17 -23.62 -39.32
CA ASN A 66 -6.06 -23.06 -40.09
C ASN A 66 -4.69 -23.17 -39.39
N SER A 67 -3.78 -23.83 -40.10
CA SER A 67 -2.32 -23.64 -40.19
C SER A 67 -1.50 -23.29 -38.94
N SER A 68 -0.77 -24.31 -38.50
CA SER A 68 0.45 -24.25 -37.71
C SER A 68 1.52 -23.34 -38.31
N SER A 69 2.05 -22.40 -37.51
CA SER A 69 3.42 -21.92 -37.63
C SER A 69 4.10 -22.03 -36.27
N ILE A 70 5.03 -22.98 -36.21
CA ILE A 70 5.96 -23.20 -35.11
C ILE A 70 6.94 -22.04 -35.14
N ASN A 71 6.90 -21.16 -34.14
CA ASN A 71 8.01 -20.26 -33.83
C ASN A 71 8.55 -20.63 -32.45
N SER A 72 9.52 -21.54 -32.48
CA SER A 72 10.54 -21.64 -31.44
C SER A 72 11.36 -20.36 -31.45
N ASN A 73 11.27 -19.53 -30.40
CA ASN A 73 12.36 -18.62 -30.08
C ASN A 73 12.44 -18.38 -28.56
N LEU A 74 13.44 -19.08 -28.02
CA LEU A 74 14.26 -18.77 -26.87
C LEU A 74 14.40 -17.26 -26.61
N SER A 75 13.92 -16.80 -25.45
CA SER A 75 14.36 -15.54 -24.83
C SER A 75 14.22 -15.64 -23.31
N SER A 76 15.13 -16.40 -22.72
CA SER A 76 15.47 -16.28 -21.31
C SER A 76 16.15 -14.93 -21.07
N GLY A 77 15.58 -14.11 -20.20
CA GLY A 77 16.19 -12.88 -19.69
C GLY A 77 15.37 -11.62 -19.99
N ASN A 78 14.48 -11.24 -19.06
CA ASN A 78 13.95 -9.89 -18.74
C ASN A 78 12.46 -9.84 -18.34
N ASN A 79 11.70 -10.93 -18.43
CA ASN A 79 10.27 -10.91 -18.09
C ASN A 79 9.97 -10.86 -16.58
N GLU A 80 10.91 -11.18 -15.70
CA GLU A 80 10.66 -11.13 -14.25
C GLU A 80 10.53 -9.70 -13.69
N ALA A 81 11.06 -8.69 -14.40
CA ALA A 81 11.00 -7.29 -13.96
C ALA A 81 9.69 -6.57 -14.31
N LYS A 82 8.83 -7.17 -15.15
CA LYS A 82 7.53 -6.61 -15.54
C LYS A 82 6.44 -7.47 -14.92
N GLY A 83 5.69 -6.89 -13.98
CA GLY A 83 4.53 -7.57 -13.42
C GLY A 83 3.52 -7.98 -14.49
N GLN A 84 2.72 -8.97 -14.17
CA GLN A 84 1.74 -9.55 -15.07
C GLN A 84 0.39 -9.73 -14.38
N ILE A 85 -0.68 -9.64 -15.17
CA ILE A 85 -2.03 -10.01 -14.74
C ILE A 85 -2.24 -11.46 -15.17
N LEU A 86 -2.48 -12.34 -14.20
CA LEU A 86 -2.73 -13.75 -14.45
C LEU A 86 -4.14 -13.94 -15.04
N PRO A 87 -4.30 -14.80 -16.06
CA PRO A 87 -5.60 -15.10 -16.65
C PRO A 87 -6.50 -15.89 -15.68
N THR A 88 -5.91 -16.66 -14.76
CA THR A 88 -6.61 -17.44 -13.75
C THR A 88 -5.97 -17.27 -12.38
N HIS A 89 -6.77 -17.47 -11.33
CA HIS A 89 -6.34 -17.48 -9.95
C HIS A 89 -5.59 -18.79 -9.67
N ASN A 90 -4.27 -18.81 -9.83
CA ASN A 90 -3.47 -20.01 -9.51
C ASN A 90 -3.13 -20.07 -8.01
N MET A 91 -4.18 -20.07 -7.19
CA MET A 91 -4.10 -20.08 -5.72
C MET A 91 -4.45 -21.47 -5.19
N ARG A 92 -3.70 -21.93 -4.19
CA ARG A 92 -4.01 -23.17 -3.49
C ARG A 92 -5.18 -22.97 -2.52
N ILE A 93 -6.15 -23.89 -2.55
CA ILE A 93 -7.17 -23.97 -1.52
C ILE A 93 -6.61 -24.84 -0.39
N PHE A 94 -6.50 -24.27 0.80
CA PHE A 94 -6.03 -24.94 2.01
C PHE A 94 -7.22 -25.35 2.87
N THR A 95 -7.07 -26.45 3.61
CA THR A 95 -8.04 -26.81 4.65
C THR A 95 -7.73 -26.09 5.96
N PHE A 96 -8.73 -25.86 6.80
CA PHE A 96 -8.52 -25.26 8.11
C PHE A 96 -7.64 -26.15 8.98
N ALA A 97 -7.83 -27.48 8.92
CA ALA A 97 -7.02 -28.45 9.66
C ALA A 97 -5.53 -28.35 9.30
N GLU A 98 -5.21 -28.18 8.01
CA GLU A 98 -3.85 -27.98 7.52
C GLU A 98 -3.23 -26.69 8.09
N LEU A 99 -3.92 -25.56 7.98
CA LEU A 99 -3.41 -24.27 8.47
C LEU A 99 -3.33 -24.23 10.00
N LYS A 100 -4.27 -24.88 10.69
CA LYS A 100 -4.23 -25.08 12.13
C LYS A 100 -2.99 -25.89 12.53
N SER A 101 -2.65 -26.95 11.81
CA SER A 101 -1.42 -27.71 12.05
C SER A 101 -0.17 -26.87 11.79
N ALA A 102 -0.10 -26.20 10.63
CA ALA A 102 1.04 -25.38 10.21
C ALA A 102 1.34 -24.21 11.17
N THR A 103 0.31 -23.63 11.77
CA THR A 103 0.39 -22.55 12.77
C THR A 103 0.54 -23.06 14.22
N LYS A 104 0.61 -24.38 14.41
CA LYS A 104 0.61 -25.06 15.72
C LYS A 104 -0.57 -24.65 16.60
N ASN A 105 -1.77 -24.65 16.01
CA ASN A 105 -3.02 -24.20 16.60
C ASN A 105 -3.04 -22.68 16.90
N PHE A 106 -2.58 -21.86 15.93
CA PHE A 106 -2.58 -20.40 16.03
C PHE A 106 -1.95 -19.87 17.33
N ARG A 107 -0.80 -20.44 17.73
CA ARG A 107 -0.15 -20.06 18.98
C ARG A 107 0.21 -18.56 19.01
N ALA A 108 0.03 -17.95 20.17
CA ALA A 108 0.31 -16.53 20.37
C ALA A 108 1.79 -16.16 20.11
N ASP A 109 2.74 -17.07 20.33
CA ASP A 109 4.17 -16.83 20.12
C ASP A 109 4.60 -16.86 18.65
N THR A 110 3.71 -17.27 17.74
CA THR A 110 3.94 -17.21 16.29
C THR A 110 3.28 -15.99 15.64
N VAL A 111 2.59 -15.15 16.41
CA VAL A 111 1.97 -13.92 15.90
C VAL A 111 3.05 -12.99 15.38
N LEU A 112 2.91 -12.63 14.11
CA LEU A 112 3.73 -11.63 13.43
C LEU A 112 3.13 -10.24 13.63
N GLY A 113 1.81 -10.10 13.55
CA GLY A 113 1.11 -8.84 13.75
C GLY A 113 -0.39 -9.01 13.93
N GLU A 114 -1.03 -7.96 14.46
CA GLU A 114 -2.46 -7.87 14.71
C GLU A 114 -2.96 -6.45 14.37
N GLY A 115 -4.09 -6.36 13.68
CA GLY A 115 -4.73 -5.09 13.33
C GLY A 115 -6.21 -5.26 13.01
N GLY A 116 -6.84 -4.21 12.45
CA GLY A 116 -8.26 -4.23 12.07
C GLY A 116 -8.65 -5.34 11.08
N PHE A 117 -7.65 -5.92 10.41
CA PHE A 117 -7.78 -6.96 9.40
C PHE A 117 -7.56 -8.39 9.96
N GLY A 118 -7.43 -8.54 11.27
CA GLY A 118 -7.19 -9.82 11.94
C GLY A 118 -5.73 -10.04 12.38
N LYS A 119 -5.38 -11.32 12.61
CA LYS A 119 -4.07 -11.75 13.13
C LYS A 119 -3.27 -12.48 12.07
N VAL A 120 -1.98 -12.19 11.97
CA VAL A 120 -1.04 -12.86 11.07
C VAL A 120 -0.11 -13.75 11.88
N TYR A 121 -0.01 -15.01 11.50
CA TYR A 121 0.80 -16.02 12.16
C TYR A 121 1.93 -16.50 11.24
N LYS A 122 3.12 -16.71 11.80
CA LYS A 122 4.18 -17.46 11.15
C LYS A 122 3.84 -18.94 11.21
N ALA A 123 3.89 -19.62 10.07
CA ALA A 123 3.59 -21.03 9.97
C ALA A 123 4.66 -21.78 9.17
N TRP A 124 4.76 -23.08 9.45
CA TRP A 124 5.61 -24.01 8.71
C TRP A 124 4.70 -24.94 7.91
N LEU A 125 4.78 -24.85 6.58
CA LEU A 125 3.99 -25.67 5.68
C LEU A 125 4.82 -26.87 5.24
N ASP A 126 4.42 -28.07 5.65
CA ASP A 126 5.05 -29.31 5.19
C ASP A 126 4.62 -29.59 3.74
N GLU A 127 5.56 -29.67 2.80
CA GLU A 127 5.25 -30.04 1.41
C GLU A 127 5.14 -31.57 1.25
N LYS A 128 4.15 -32.17 1.90
CA LYS A 128 3.84 -33.60 1.72
C LYS A 128 2.90 -33.81 0.54
N ALA A 129 3.40 -33.73 -0.71
CA ALA A 129 2.71 -34.29 -1.90
C ALA A 129 3.48 -34.27 -3.24
N ALA A 130 4.57 -33.50 -3.42
CA ALA A 130 5.10 -33.27 -4.78
C ALA A 130 6.56 -33.71 -5.03
N SER A 131 7.31 -34.10 -4.01
CA SER A 131 8.71 -34.54 -4.16
C SER A 131 8.96 -35.79 -3.34
N ASN A 132 9.32 -36.89 -4.01
CA ASN A 132 9.81 -38.11 -3.37
C ASN A 132 11.23 -37.95 -2.77
N ASN A 133 11.76 -36.72 -2.66
CA ASN A 133 13.04 -36.44 -2.05
C ASN A 133 12.91 -35.36 -0.97
N GLY A 134 12.86 -35.80 0.29
CA GLY A 134 13.09 -34.97 1.48
C GLY A 134 11.90 -34.17 1.97
N SER A 135 11.75 -34.11 3.29
CA SER A 135 10.84 -33.21 4.00
C SER A 135 11.34 -31.76 3.91
N SER A 136 11.15 -31.13 2.75
CA SER A 136 11.30 -29.68 2.60
C SER A 136 9.99 -29.02 3.02
N GLY A 137 10.04 -28.13 4.01
CA GLY A 137 8.90 -27.31 4.39
C GLY A 137 9.17 -25.85 4.10
N THR A 138 8.10 -25.11 3.82
CA THR A 138 8.17 -23.71 3.45
C THR A 138 7.60 -22.84 4.56
N ILE A 139 8.32 -21.79 4.96
CA ILE A 139 7.81 -20.80 5.92
C ILE A 139 6.79 -19.91 5.20
N ILE A 140 5.59 -19.82 5.77
CA ILE A 140 4.47 -19.02 5.26
C ILE A 140 3.96 -18.05 6.31
N ALA A 141 3.20 -17.05 5.87
CA ALA A 141 2.42 -16.17 6.74
C ALA A 141 0.93 -16.47 6.55
N VAL A 142 0.21 -16.76 7.64
CA VAL A 142 -1.22 -17.08 7.63
C VAL A 142 -1.98 -15.95 8.31
N LYS A 143 -2.77 -15.18 7.55
CA LYS A 143 -3.66 -14.14 8.08
C LYS A 143 -5.02 -14.76 8.34
N LYS A 144 -5.45 -14.81 9.60
CA LYS A 144 -6.80 -15.21 10.02
C LYS A 144 -7.63 -13.94 10.22
N LEU A 145 -8.64 -13.74 9.38
CA LEU A 145 -9.50 -12.56 9.43
C LEU A 145 -10.64 -12.75 10.43
N ASN A 146 -11.23 -11.64 10.87
CA ASN A 146 -12.42 -11.68 11.70
C ASN A 146 -13.68 -11.87 10.84
N SER A 147 -14.19 -13.10 10.80
CA SER A 147 -15.36 -13.50 10.01
C SER A 147 -16.69 -12.99 10.53
N GLU A 148 -16.77 -12.52 11.78
CA GLU A 148 -17.99 -11.94 12.34
C GLU A 148 -18.24 -10.51 11.86
N SER A 149 -17.26 -9.92 11.16
CA SER A 149 -17.37 -8.56 10.63
C SER A 149 -17.62 -8.55 9.12
N LEU A 150 -18.60 -7.75 8.67
CA LEU A 150 -18.82 -7.50 7.23
C LEU A 150 -17.57 -6.95 6.54
N GLN A 151 -16.76 -6.19 7.28
CA GLN A 151 -15.50 -5.65 6.81
C GLN A 151 -14.48 -6.77 6.51
N GLY A 152 -14.34 -7.77 7.39
CA GLY A 152 -13.42 -8.89 7.18
C GLY A 152 -13.73 -9.71 5.92
N ILE A 153 -15.01 -9.91 5.59
CA ILE A 153 -15.43 -10.58 4.35
C ILE A 153 -15.05 -9.74 3.12
N GLN A 154 -15.33 -8.44 3.13
CA GLN A 154 -15.01 -7.53 2.03
C GLN A 154 -13.50 -7.45 1.79
N GLU A 155 -12.72 -7.40 2.86
CA GLU A 155 -11.25 -7.37 2.80
C GLU A 155 -10.71 -8.69 2.24
N TRP A 156 -11.20 -9.83 2.73
CA TRP A 156 -10.83 -11.14 2.18
C TRP A 156 -11.11 -11.22 0.67
N GLN A 157 -12.31 -10.82 0.25
CA GLN A 157 -12.69 -10.84 -1.16
C GLN A 157 -11.82 -9.89 -1.99
N SER A 158 -11.52 -8.70 -1.48
CA SER A 158 -10.62 -7.75 -2.12
C SER A 158 -9.23 -8.35 -2.33
N GLU A 159 -8.65 -8.94 -1.29
CA GLU A 159 -7.31 -9.55 -1.38
C GLU A 159 -7.26 -10.71 -2.38
N VAL A 160 -8.24 -11.63 -2.32
CA VAL A 160 -8.36 -12.74 -3.29
C VAL A 160 -8.51 -12.22 -4.72
N THR A 161 -9.31 -11.19 -4.94
CA THR A 161 -9.57 -10.60 -6.26
C THR A 161 -8.31 -9.94 -6.85
N PHE A 162 -7.61 -9.13 -6.06
CA PHE A 162 -6.43 -8.40 -6.54
C PHE A 162 -5.18 -9.27 -6.55
N LEU A 163 -4.77 -9.83 -5.41
CA LEU A 163 -3.53 -10.61 -5.31
C LEU A 163 -3.63 -12.00 -5.96
N GLY A 164 -4.83 -12.51 -6.17
CA GLY A 164 -5.01 -13.75 -6.91
C GLY A 164 -4.72 -13.62 -8.43
N ARG A 165 -4.70 -12.39 -8.96
CA ARG A 165 -4.41 -12.12 -10.38
C ARG A 165 -3.17 -11.25 -10.59
N LEU A 166 -2.85 -10.36 -9.66
CA LEU A 166 -1.71 -9.45 -9.79
C LEU A 166 -0.42 -10.10 -9.31
N SER A 167 0.53 -10.32 -10.22
CA SER A 167 1.84 -10.89 -9.91
C SER A 167 2.95 -9.92 -10.29
N HIS A 168 3.70 -9.43 -9.30
CA HIS A 168 4.80 -8.48 -9.52
C HIS A 168 5.85 -8.62 -8.40
N PRO A 169 7.17 -8.47 -8.67
CA PRO A 169 8.22 -8.64 -7.67
C PRO A 169 8.10 -7.77 -6.42
N ASN A 170 7.47 -6.60 -6.55
CA ASN A 170 7.20 -5.65 -5.47
C ASN A 170 5.77 -5.70 -4.93
N LEU A 171 5.02 -6.78 -5.17
CA LEU A 171 3.77 -7.11 -4.49
C LEU A 171 3.94 -8.42 -3.72
N VAL A 172 3.34 -8.52 -2.53
CA VAL A 172 3.38 -9.77 -1.76
C VAL A 172 2.56 -10.84 -2.47
N LYS A 173 3.13 -12.03 -2.62
CA LYS A 173 2.47 -13.17 -3.25
C LYS A 173 1.45 -13.81 -2.30
N LEU A 174 0.19 -13.81 -2.71
CA LEU A 174 -0.86 -14.65 -2.12
C LEU A 174 -0.69 -16.08 -2.67
N LEU A 175 -0.32 -17.01 -1.81
CA LEU A 175 -0.10 -18.42 -2.13
C LEU A 175 -1.42 -19.21 -2.17
N GLY A 176 -2.40 -18.77 -1.37
CA GLY A 176 -3.70 -19.40 -1.33
C GLY A 176 -4.60 -18.87 -0.21
N TYR A 177 -5.72 -19.55 -0.01
CA TYR A 177 -6.73 -19.17 0.96
C TYR A 177 -7.40 -20.40 1.58
N CYS A 178 -8.08 -20.18 2.71
CA CYS A 178 -9.00 -21.13 3.33
C CYS A 178 -10.34 -20.42 3.53
N LEU A 179 -11.41 -21.09 3.10
CA LEU A 179 -12.80 -20.71 3.34
C LEU A 179 -13.53 -21.99 3.75
N GLU A 180 -13.60 -22.25 5.05
CA GLU A 180 -14.30 -23.40 5.62
C GLU A 180 -15.20 -22.92 6.76
N GLU A 181 -16.50 -23.20 6.67
CA GLU A 181 -17.50 -22.73 7.64
C GLU A 181 -17.45 -21.19 7.84
N THR A 182 -17.00 -20.73 9.01
CA THR A 182 -16.82 -19.33 9.37
C THR A 182 -15.34 -18.91 9.35
N GLU A 183 -14.42 -19.77 8.93
CA GLU A 183 -12.99 -19.52 8.98
C GLU A 183 -12.50 -18.91 7.66
N LEU A 184 -12.07 -17.65 7.72
CA LEU A 184 -11.49 -16.89 6.61
C LEU A 184 -9.99 -16.72 6.81
N LEU A 185 -9.19 -17.40 6.00
CA LEU A 185 -7.73 -17.27 6.06
C LEU A 185 -7.12 -17.01 4.68
N LEU A 186 -6.01 -16.28 4.71
CA LEU A 186 -5.16 -15.97 3.56
C LEU A 186 -3.73 -16.43 3.86
N VAL A 187 -3.07 -17.01 2.87
CA VAL A 187 -1.73 -17.59 3.00
C VAL A 187 -0.78 -16.86 2.06
N TYR A 188 0.28 -16.27 2.61
CA TYR A 188 1.26 -15.48 1.85
C TYR A 188 2.67 -16.07 1.98
N GLU A 189 3.55 -15.65 1.08
CA GLU A 189 4.99 -15.77 1.29
C GLU A 189 5.42 -15.08 2.59
N PHE A 190 6.39 -15.67 3.29
CA PHE A 190 6.91 -15.09 4.53
C PHE A 190 7.97 -14.01 4.25
N MET A 191 7.73 -12.81 4.78
CA MET A 191 8.62 -11.65 4.63
C MET A 191 9.59 -11.55 5.82
N GLN A 192 10.84 -11.99 5.61
CA GLN A 192 11.79 -12.28 6.69
C GLN A 192 12.18 -11.06 7.53
N LYS A 193 12.12 -9.86 6.95
CA LYS A 193 12.49 -8.62 7.64
C LYS A 193 11.28 -7.82 8.13
N GLY A 194 10.06 -8.32 7.96
CA GLY A 194 8.85 -7.64 8.42
C GLY A 194 8.57 -6.33 7.66
N SER A 195 7.85 -5.41 8.30
CA SER A 195 7.44 -4.14 7.68
C SER A 195 8.51 -3.05 7.75
N LEU A 196 8.51 -2.12 6.80
CA LEU A 196 9.34 -0.91 6.81
C LEU A 196 9.12 -0.09 8.08
N GLU A 197 7.88 -0.02 8.58
CA GLU A 197 7.55 0.62 9.86
C GLU A 197 8.45 0.15 11.01
N ASN A 198 8.65 -1.17 11.13
CA ASN A 198 9.47 -1.74 12.19
C ASN A 198 10.93 -1.29 12.12
N HIS A 199 11.45 -1.05 10.91
CA HIS A 199 12.82 -0.57 10.71
C HIS A 199 12.94 0.94 10.91
N LEU A 200 11.90 1.71 10.61
CA LEU A 200 11.91 3.16 10.80
C LEU A 200 11.68 3.54 12.27
N PHE A 201 10.72 2.91 12.94
CA PHE A 201 10.23 3.34 14.27
C PHE A 201 10.42 2.30 15.38
N GLY A 202 10.94 1.12 15.06
CA GLY A 202 11.23 0.09 16.05
C GLY A 202 12.16 0.60 17.15
N ARG A 203 11.83 0.26 18.40
CA ARG A 203 12.62 0.65 19.58
C ARG A 203 13.49 -0.52 20.03
N GLY A 204 14.71 -0.22 20.45
CA GLY A 204 15.65 -1.18 21.04
C GLY A 204 16.98 -1.24 20.30
N SER A 205 18.04 -1.62 21.02
CA SER A 205 19.42 -1.74 20.50
C SER A 205 19.60 -2.81 19.41
N ALA A 206 18.61 -3.69 19.24
CA ALA A 206 18.62 -4.75 18.24
C ALA A 206 18.14 -4.31 16.85
N VAL A 207 17.47 -3.14 16.72
CA VAL A 207 16.97 -2.65 15.42
C VAL A 207 18.02 -1.73 14.81
N GLN A 208 18.79 -2.28 13.87
CA GLN A 208 19.75 -1.49 13.09
C GLN A 208 19.00 -0.51 12.18
N PRO A 209 19.31 0.80 12.22
CA PRO A 209 18.73 1.78 11.30
C PRO A 209 19.02 1.40 9.86
N LEU A 210 18.04 1.55 8.96
CA LEU A 210 18.27 1.31 7.53
C LEU A 210 19.30 2.31 6.99
N PRO A 211 20.39 1.84 6.37
CA PRO A 211 21.30 2.68 5.60
C PRO A 211 20.58 3.43 4.47
N TRP A 212 21.16 4.55 4.05
CA TRP A 212 20.59 5.41 3.01
C TRP A 212 20.27 4.69 1.70
N ASP A 213 21.21 3.89 1.21
CA ASP A 213 21.09 3.10 -0.02
C ASP A 213 19.96 2.07 0.08
N ILE A 214 19.80 1.42 1.23
CA ILE A 214 18.69 0.49 1.48
C ILE A 214 17.35 1.23 1.52
N ARG A 215 17.27 2.43 2.12
CA ARG A 215 16.05 3.26 2.06
C ARG A 215 15.70 3.61 0.62
N LEU A 216 16.66 4.06 -0.18
CA LEU A 216 16.42 4.39 -1.58
C LEU A 216 15.97 3.16 -2.39
N LYS A 217 16.61 2.00 -2.18
CA LYS A 217 16.20 0.72 -2.78
C LYS A 217 14.74 0.37 -2.45
N ILE A 218 14.35 0.51 -1.18
CA ILE A 218 12.98 0.24 -0.72
C ILE A 218 11.98 1.20 -1.36
N ALA A 219 12.29 2.51 -1.39
CA ALA A 219 11.42 3.51 -2.00
C ALA A 219 11.19 3.23 -3.50
N ILE A 220 12.25 2.85 -4.23
CA ILE A 220 12.17 2.46 -5.63
C ILE A 220 11.32 1.20 -5.81
N GLY A 221 11.55 0.15 -5.01
CA GLY A 221 10.76 -1.07 -5.07
C GLY A 221 9.27 -0.82 -4.81
N ALA A 222 8.95 -0.04 -3.78
CA ALA A 222 7.58 0.34 -3.48
C ALA A 222 6.95 1.19 -4.59
N ALA A 223 7.71 2.11 -5.20
CA ALA A 223 7.25 2.89 -6.36
C ALA A 223 6.95 2.00 -7.57
N ARG A 224 7.79 0.99 -7.86
CA ARG A 224 7.55 0.00 -8.93
C ARG A 224 6.24 -0.76 -8.70
N GLY A 225 6.03 -1.27 -7.49
CA GLY A 225 4.79 -1.97 -7.15
C GLY A 225 3.56 -1.10 -7.35
N LEU A 226 3.57 0.13 -6.85
CA LEU A 226 2.43 1.03 -6.96
C LEU A 226 2.21 1.53 -8.40
N ALA A 227 3.28 1.80 -9.15
CA ALA A 227 3.22 2.12 -10.57
C ALA A 227 2.59 0.98 -11.39
N PHE A 228 2.94 -0.27 -11.09
CA PHE A 228 2.31 -1.44 -11.71
C PHE A 228 0.80 -1.48 -11.43
N LEU A 229 0.36 -1.27 -10.18
CA LEU A 229 -1.07 -1.22 -9.83
C LEU A 229 -1.85 -0.15 -10.62
N HIS A 230 -1.26 1.04 -10.74
CA HIS A 230 -1.89 2.19 -11.40
C HIS A 230 -1.99 2.02 -12.92
N THR A 231 -1.04 1.32 -13.53
CA THR A 231 -0.95 1.17 -15.00
C THR A 231 -1.65 -0.08 -15.53
N SER A 232 -1.68 -1.16 -14.77
CA SER A 232 -2.27 -2.45 -15.18
C SER A 232 -3.80 -2.39 -15.25
N GLU A 233 -4.45 -2.14 -14.11
CA GLU A 233 -5.91 -2.20 -13.94
C GLU A 233 -6.47 -0.93 -13.26
N LYS A 234 -5.66 0.15 -13.21
CA LYS A 234 -5.95 1.38 -12.45
C LYS A 234 -6.34 1.08 -10.99
N VAL A 235 -5.74 0.06 -10.38
CA VAL A 235 -6.04 -0.30 -8.99
C VAL A 235 -5.60 0.83 -8.08
N ILE A 236 -6.52 1.33 -7.26
CA ILE A 236 -6.24 2.29 -6.20
C ILE A 236 -6.04 1.49 -4.92
N TYR A 237 -4.84 1.56 -4.36
CA TYR A 237 -4.43 0.76 -3.21
C TYR A 237 -5.03 1.28 -1.89
N ARG A 238 -5.18 2.60 -1.76
CA ARG A 238 -5.94 3.34 -0.73
C ARG A 238 -5.36 3.34 0.69
N ASP A 239 -4.47 2.40 1.04
CA ASP A 239 -3.85 2.34 2.36
C ASP A 239 -2.32 2.32 2.31
N PHE A 240 -1.73 3.16 1.44
CA PHE A 240 -0.28 3.22 1.27
C PHE A 240 0.41 3.84 2.49
N LYS A 241 1.16 3.02 3.25
CA LYS A 241 1.85 3.38 4.49
C LYS A 241 3.05 2.49 4.77
N ALA A 242 3.95 2.91 5.66
CA ALA A 242 5.17 2.14 5.97
C ALA A 242 4.90 0.73 6.54
N SER A 243 3.81 0.51 7.27
CA SER A 243 3.47 -0.81 7.82
C SER A 243 3.00 -1.82 6.77
N ASN A 244 2.57 -1.35 5.59
CA ASN A 244 2.14 -2.19 4.47
C ASN A 244 3.24 -2.41 3.41
N ILE A 245 4.46 -1.95 3.67
CA ILE A 245 5.63 -2.23 2.84
C ILE A 245 6.46 -3.28 3.57
N LEU A 246 6.42 -4.52 3.09
CA LEU A 246 7.16 -5.63 3.68
C LEU A 246 8.50 -5.85 3.01
N LEU A 247 9.45 -6.41 3.75
CA LEU A 247 10.84 -6.58 3.33
C LEU A 247 11.23 -8.05 3.37
N ASP A 248 11.76 -8.55 2.26
CA ASP A 248 12.31 -9.91 2.21
C ASP A 248 13.72 -9.97 2.84
N GLY A 249 14.35 -11.15 2.80
CA GLY A 249 15.71 -11.36 3.31
C GLY A 249 16.77 -10.43 2.74
N SER A 250 16.54 -9.87 1.55
CA SER A 250 17.44 -8.99 0.80
C SER A 250 16.99 -7.52 0.80
N TYR A 251 16.06 -7.15 1.68
CA TYR A 251 15.45 -5.81 1.75
C TYR A 251 14.76 -5.38 0.44
N ASN A 252 14.28 -6.31 -0.38
CA ASN A 252 13.39 -5.96 -1.47
C ASN A 252 12.00 -5.65 -0.91
N ALA A 253 11.43 -4.53 -1.33
CA ALA A 253 10.14 -4.05 -0.88
C ALA A 253 8.99 -4.77 -1.60
N LYS A 254 7.97 -5.21 -0.86
CA LYS A 254 6.72 -5.75 -1.39
C LYS A 254 5.52 -5.10 -0.71
N ILE A 255 4.59 -4.57 -1.50
CA ILE A 255 3.33 -4.02 -0.99
C ILE A 255 2.43 -5.18 -0.56
N SER A 256 1.91 -5.13 0.67
CA SER A 256 1.01 -6.12 1.26
C SER A 256 -0.40 -5.57 1.45
N ASP A 257 -1.31 -6.34 2.07
CA ASP A 257 -2.60 -5.86 2.61
C ASP A 257 -3.50 -5.11 1.61
N PHE A 258 -4.13 -5.87 0.71
CA PHE A 258 -4.99 -5.34 -0.34
C PHE A 258 -6.47 -5.23 0.08
N GLY A 259 -6.76 -5.37 1.38
CA GLY A 259 -8.13 -5.43 1.89
C GLY A 259 -8.99 -4.19 1.56
N LEU A 260 -8.35 -3.02 1.40
CA LEU A 260 -9.03 -1.76 1.09
C LEU A 260 -8.96 -1.34 -0.38
N ALA A 261 -8.23 -2.09 -1.21
CA ALA A 261 -7.98 -1.76 -2.60
C ALA A 261 -9.28 -1.71 -3.42
N LYS A 262 -9.28 -0.90 -4.48
CA LYS A 262 -10.41 -0.74 -5.38
C LYS A 262 -9.97 -0.63 -6.83
N LEU A 263 -10.83 -1.05 -7.74
CA LEU A 263 -10.69 -0.67 -9.14
C LEU A 263 -10.86 0.84 -9.25
N GLY A 264 -10.00 1.47 -10.05
CA GLY A 264 -10.09 2.88 -10.38
C GLY A 264 -11.33 3.19 -11.21
N PRO A 265 -11.57 4.48 -11.48
CA PRO A 265 -12.76 4.89 -12.21
C PRO A 265 -12.78 4.33 -13.64
N SER A 266 -13.98 3.96 -14.10
CA SER A 266 -14.26 3.66 -15.50
C SER A 266 -13.90 4.84 -16.40
N ALA A 267 -13.74 4.60 -17.71
CA ALA A 267 -13.28 5.64 -18.66
C ALA A 267 -14.12 6.93 -18.66
N SER A 268 -15.40 6.85 -18.27
CA SER A 268 -16.33 7.98 -18.17
C SER A 268 -16.27 8.76 -16.85
N GLN A 269 -15.51 8.29 -15.86
CA GLN A 269 -15.45 8.89 -14.53
C GLN A 269 -14.02 9.36 -14.20
N SER A 270 -13.92 10.44 -13.42
CA SER A 270 -12.64 10.99 -12.96
C SER A 270 -12.19 10.43 -11.62
N HIS A 271 -13.12 9.85 -10.84
CA HIS A 271 -12.91 9.37 -9.47
C HIS A 271 -13.88 8.26 -9.12
N VAL A 272 -13.59 7.57 -8.02
CA VAL A 272 -14.49 6.61 -7.37
C VAL A 272 -15.09 7.26 -6.12
N SER A 273 -16.41 7.45 -6.07
CA SER A 273 -17.08 7.92 -4.85
C SER A 273 -17.23 6.77 -3.87
N THR A 274 -16.66 6.89 -2.68
CA THR A 274 -16.73 5.82 -1.67
C THR A 274 -16.55 6.36 -0.25
N ARG A 275 -17.03 5.60 0.75
CA ARG A 275 -16.74 5.87 2.17
C ARG A 275 -15.25 6.16 2.36
N VAL A 276 -14.90 7.11 3.22
CA VAL A 276 -13.50 7.34 3.59
C VAL A 276 -13.00 6.14 4.43
N MET A 277 -11.96 5.46 3.94
CA MET A 277 -11.22 4.41 4.67
C MET A 277 -9.73 4.53 4.35
N GLY A 278 -8.90 3.89 5.16
CA GLY A 278 -7.45 3.98 5.11
C GLY A 278 -6.92 4.53 6.43
N THR A 279 -5.61 4.67 6.52
CA THR A 279 -4.94 5.13 7.74
C THR A 279 -4.88 6.65 7.80
N TYR A 280 -5.30 7.22 8.93
CA TYR A 280 -5.22 8.67 9.16
C TYR A 280 -3.75 9.13 9.01
N GLY A 281 -3.55 10.35 8.49
CA GLY A 281 -2.21 10.90 8.20
C GLY A 281 -1.60 10.47 6.87
N TYR A 282 -2.15 9.46 6.19
CA TYR A 282 -1.72 9.03 4.85
C TYR A 282 -2.75 9.33 3.76
N ALA A 283 -4.01 9.54 4.15
CA ALA A 283 -5.09 9.82 3.22
C ALA A 283 -4.97 11.22 2.61
N ALA A 284 -5.17 11.31 1.29
CA ALA A 284 -5.14 12.56 0.56
C ALA A 284 -6.25 13.53 1.03
N PRO A 285 -5.99 14.85 1.11
CA PRO A 285 -6.91 15.82 1.69
C PRO A 285 -8.26 15.89 0.96
N GLU A 286 -8.27 15.82 -0.37
CA GLU A 286 -9.49 15.81 -1.17
C GLU A 286 -10.34 14.57 -0.92
N TYR A 287 -9.70 13.42 -0.68
CA TYR A 287 -10.39 12.17 -0.39
C TYR A 287 -11.04 12.22 0.99
N VAL A 288 -10.33 12.75 2.00
CA VAL A 288 -10.87 12.95 3.34
C VAL A 288 -12.05 13.93 3.32
N ALA A 289 -11.94 15.02 2.55
CA ALA A 289 -12.95 16.06 2.51
C ALA A 289 -14.23 15.66 1.74
N THR A 290 -14.10 14.86 0.67
CA THR A 290 -15.21 14.64 -0.28
C THR A 290 -15.61 13.17 -0.46
N GLY A 291 -14.78 12.22 -0.02
CA GLY A 291 -14.95 10.80 -0.35
C GLY A 291 -14.63 10.46 -1.82
N HIS A 292 -14.13 11.41 -2.61
CA HIS A 292 -13.69 11.16 -3.97
C HIS A 292 -12.28 10.57 -4.00
N LEU A 293 -12.20 9.31 -4.44
CA LEU A 293 -10.95 8.57 -4.50
C LEU A 293 -10.36 8.62 -5.92
N TYR A 294 -9.14 9.12 -6.02
CA TYR A 294 -8.35 9.19 -7.26
C TYR A 294 -7.16 8.22 -7.20
N VAL A 295 -6.64 7.80 -8.35
CA VAL A 295 -5.34 7.10 -8.44
C VAL A 295 -4.22 7.93 -7.78
N LYS A 296 -4.30 9.26 -7.91
CA LYS A 296 -3.38 10.22 -7.28
C LYS A 296 -3.52 10.34 -5.75
N SER A 297 -4.48 9.66 -5.14
CA SER A 297 -4.58 9.57 -3.68
C SER A 297 -3.45 8.69 -3.12
N ASP A 298 -3.09 7.60 -3.81
CA ASP A 298 -1.96 6.75 -3.41
C ASP A 298 -0.62 7.49 -3.55
N VAL A 299 -0.51 8.40 -4.52
CA VAL A 299 0.69 9.25 -4.69
C VAL A 299 0.90 10.14 -3.47
N TYR A 300 -0.18 10.66 -2.88
CA TYR A 300 -0.09 11.42 -1.63
C TYR A 300 0.44 10.54 -0.50
N GLY A 301 -0.14 9.35 -0.30
CA GLY A 301 0.34 8.38 0.69
C GLY A 301 1.81 7.99 0.48
N PHE A 302 2.25 7.82 -0.77
CA PHE A 302 3.65 7.61 -1.12
C PHE A 302 4.54 8.79 -0.70
N GLY A 303 4.07 10.02 -0.91
CA GLY A 303 4.73 11.24 -0.45
C GLY A 303 4.93 11.26 1.07
N VAL A 304 3.92 10.84 1.84
CA VAL A 304 4.02 10.70 3.31
C VAL A 304 5.12 9.71 3.66
N VAL A 305 5.12 8.51 3.05
CA VAL A 305 6.14 7.49 3.30
C VAL A 305 7.55 7.98 2.95
N LEU A 306 7.75 8.76 1.88
CA LEU A 306 9.05 9.36 1.59
C LEU A 306 9.52 10.28 2.73
N VAL A 307 8.62 11.07 3.31
CA VAL A 307 8.95 11.93 4.46
C VAL A 307 9.28 11.08 5.68
N GLU A 308 8.54 10.01 5.94
CA GLU A 308 8.88 9.05 7.01
C GLU A 308 10.26 8.41 6.80
N MET A 309 10.62 8.07 5.57
CA MET A 309 11.94 7.49 5.25
C MET A 309 13.08 8.50 5.42
N LEU A 310 12.85 9.78 5.14
CA LEU A 310 13.87 10.83 5.34
C LEU A 310 14.07 11.15 6.83
N THR A 311 12.98 11.22 7.59
CA THR A 311 12.96 11.75 8.96
C THR A 311 13.00 10.68 10.04
N ALA A 312 12.59 9.44 9.68
CA ALA A 312 12.21 8.38 10.61
C ALA A 312 11.22 8.81 11.70
N GLN A 313 10.29 9.69 11.32
CA GLN A 313 9.21 10.14 12.16
C GLN A 313 7.88 9.62 11.65
N ARG A 314 7.00 9.19 12.57
CA ARG A 314 5.65 8.71 12.23
C ARG A 314 4.83 9.82 11.60
N ALA A 315 4.03 9.47 10.58
CA ALA A 315 3.08 10.36 9.92
C ALA A 315 2.12 11.05 10.91
N LEU A 316 1.70 10.32 11.94
CA LEU A 316 0.96 10.83 13.09
C LEU A 316 1.64 10.41 14.37
N ASP A 317 1.82 11.38 15.27
CA ASP A 317 2.37 11.14 16.59
C ASP A 317 1.59 11.96 17.62
N PRO A 318 0.73 11.33 18.43
CA PRO A 318 -0.09 12.03 19.42
C PRO A 318 0.75 12.67 20.54
N ASN A 319 2.04 12.31 20.66
CA ASN A 319 2.95 12.91 21.63
C ASN A 319 3.57 14.22 21.13
N ARG A 320 3.37 14.57 19.84
CA ARG A 320 3.82 15.85 19.31
C ARG A 320 2.85 16.97 19.68
N PRO A 321 3.32 18.22 19.78
CA PRO A 321 2.45 19.38 19.93
C PRO A 321 1.35 19.40 18.85
N SER A 322 0.19 19.97 19.15
CA SER A 322 -0.98 20.00 18.25
C SER A 322 -0.64 20.51 16.83
N ALA A 323 0.19 21.54 16.74
CA ALA A 323 0.68 22.11 15.47
C ALA A 323 1.62 21.18 14.66
N GLN A 324 2.03 20.05 15.24
CA GLN A 324 2.97 19.08 14.67
C GLN A 324 2.37 17.65 14.59
N LEU A 325 1.07 17.50 14.86
CA LEU A 325 0.38 16.22 14.80
C LEU A 325 0.48 15.59 13.40
N SER A 326 0.26 16.41 12.37
CA SER A 326 0.49 16.06 10.98
C SER A 326 1.96 16.25 10.64
N LEU A 327 2.67 15.13 10.40
CA LEU A 327 4.07 15.17 9.99
C LEU A 327 4.22 16.08 8.77
N THR A 328 3.44 15.86 7.72
CA THR A 328 3.62 16.55 6.43
C THR A 328 3.49 18.05 6.54
N ASP A 329 2.60 18.58 7.40
CA ASP A 329 2.44 20.02 7.57
C ASP A 329 3.61 20.63 8.34
N TRP A 330 4.09 19.94 9.37
CA TRP A 330 5.18 20.41 10.20
C TRP A 330 6.54 20.40 9.50
N VAL A 331 6.88 19.33 8.76
CA VAL A 331 8.19 19.24 8.08
C VAL A 331 8.23 20.01 6.76
N LYS A 332 7.09 20.41 6.18
CA LYS A 332 7.02 21.14 4.90
C LYS A 332 8.03 22.29 4.76
N PRO A 333 8.19 23.21 5.74
CA PRO A 333 9.16 24.31 5.63
C PRO A 333 10.63 23.85 5.55
N TYR A 334 10.95 22.69 6.11
CA TYR A 334 12.29 22.11 6.10
C TYR A 334 12.60 21.39 4.79
N LEU A 335 11.59 20.81 4.13
CA LEU A 335 11.78 20.12 2.83
C LEU A 335 12.12 21.08 1.68
N HIS A 336 11.67 22.34 1.76
CA HIS A 336 11.93 23.36 0.75
C HIS A 336 13.37 23.88 0.75
N ASP A 337 14.10 23.76 1.86
CA ASP A 337 15.43 24.34 2.03
C ASP A 337 16.45 23.23 2.35
N ARG A 338 17.46 23.08 1.49
CA ARG A 338 18.48 22.05 1.63
C ARG A 338 19.29 22.13 2.93
N ARG A 339 19.49 23.34 3.48
CA ARG A 339 20.19 23.52 4.76
C ARG A 339 19.29 23.12 5.92
N LYS A 340 18.01 23.55 5.89
CA LYS A 340 17.03 23.19 6.92
C LYS A 340 16.69 21.70 6.91
N LEU A 341 16.67 21.05 5.74
CA LEU A 341 16.40 19.62 5.63
C LEU A 341 17.31 18.80 6.56
N LYS A 342 18.58 19.17 6.71
CA LYS A 342 19.53 18.46 7.59
C LYS A 342 19.07 18.38 9.05
N SER A 343 18.29 19.34 9.54
CA SER A 343 17.83 19.34 10.94
C SER A 343 16.66 18.39 11.20
N VAL A 344 16.01 17.88 10.15
CA VAL A 344 14.88 16.94 10.27
C VAL A 344 15.19 15.55 9.72
N MET A 345 16.36 15.36 9.09
CA MET A 345 16.82 14.04 8.67
C MET A 345 16.97 13.11 9.88
N ASP A 346 16.72 11.81 9.66
CA ASP A 346 16.93 10.78 10.69
C ASP A 346 18.36 10.87 11.25
N SER A 347 18.46 11.21 12.53
CA SER A 347 19.74 11.40 13.23
C SER A 347 20.58 10.12 13.25
N ARG A 348 19.94 8.95 13.18
CA ARG A 348 20.61 7.63 13.16
C ARG A 348 21.32 7.34 11.84
N LEU A 349 21.09 8.14 10.79
CA LEU A 349 21.90 8.09 9.57
C LEU A 349 23.29 8.72 9.78
N GLU A 350 23.51 9.49 10.86
CA GLU A 350 24.80 10.09 11.20
C GLU A 350 25.43 10.91 10.05
N GLY A 351 24.60 11.54 9.21
CA GLY A 351 25.06 12.28 8.04
C GLY A 351 25.54 11.41 6.86
N LYS A 352 25.45 10.07 6.96
CA LYS A 352 25.82 9.09 5.91
C LYS A 352 24.76 9.02 4.81
N TYR A 353 24.53 10.14 4.14
CA TYR A 353 23.65 10.24 2.98
C TYR A 353 24.12 11.37 2.04
N PRO A 354 23.95 11.24 0.71
CA PRO A 354 24.27 12.31 -0.22
C PRO A 354 23.28 13.46 -0.05
N SER A 355 23.75 14.60 0.48
CA SER A 355 22.89 15.77 0.75
C SER A 355 22.10 16.28 -0.47
N LYS A 356 22.63 16.09 -1.69
CA LYS A 356 21.94 16.47 -2.93
C LYS A 356 20.76 15.53 -3.22
N ALA A 357 20.98 14.22 -3.09
CA ALA A 357 19.94 13.22 -3.28
C ALA A 357 18.84 13.32 -2.22
N ALA A 358 19.20 13.50 -0.94
CA ALA A 358 18.23 13.75 0.11
C ALA A 358 17.33 14.95 -0.19
N PHE A 359 17.91 16.04 -0.70
CA PHE A 359 17.13 17.19 -1.12
C PHE A 359 16.23 16.89 -2.33
N TRP A 360 16.69 16.14 -3.33
CA TRP A 360 15.85 15.75 -4.46
C TRP A 360 14.69 14.84 -4.06
N ILE A 361 14.90 13.90 -3.14
CA ILE A 361 13.81 13.08 -2.58
C ILE A 361 12.83 13.94 -1.79
N ALA A 362 13.31 14.91 -1.00
CA ALA A 362 12.43 15.87 -0.30
C ALA A 362 11.57 16.69 -1.26
N GLN A 363 12.14 17.16 -2.37
CA GLN A 363 11.39 17.87 -3.42
C GLN A 363 10.38 16.96 -4.13
N LEU A 364 10.72 15.69 -4.37
CA LEU A 364 9.79 14.72 -4.91
C LEU A 364 8.62 14.43 -3.95
N ALA A 365 8.91 14.29 -2.66
CA ALA A 365 7.89 14.13 -1.62
C ALA A 365 6.93 15.33 -1.60
N LEU A 366 7.45 16.56 -1.66
CA LEU A 366 6.62 17.77 -1.75
C LEU A 366 5.69 17.79 -2.97
N LYS A 367 6.17 17.33 -4.14
CA LYS A 367 5.33 17.20 -5.34
C LYS A 367 4.24 16.15 -5.17
N CYS A 368 4.56 15.03 -4.51
CA CYS A 368 3.58 13.98 -4.20
C CYS A 368 2.52 14.48 -3.19
N LEU A 369 2.90 15.35 -2.27
CA LEU A 369 2.06 15.96 -1.24
C LEU A 369 1.34 17.24 -1.71
N ALA A 370 1.31 17.52 -3.03
CA ALA A 370 0.58 18.68 -3.55
C ALA A 370 -0.90 18.61 -3.11
N PRO A 371 -1.51 19.72 -2.64
CA PRO A 371 -2.92 19.74 -2.25
C PRO A 371 -3.81 19.22 -3.38
N GLU A 372 -3.57 19.70 -4.60
CA GLU A 372 -4.42 19.37 -5.73
C GLU A 372 -3.93 18.10 -6.43
N HIS A 373 -4.77 17.08 -6.47
CA HIS A 373 -4.43 15.77 -7.02
C HIS A 373 -3.89 15.83 -8.46
N LYS A 374 -4.30 16.82 -9.26
CA LYS A 374 -3.84 17.03 -10.64
C LYS A 374 -2.38 17.47 -10.73
N GLN A 375 -1.86 18.13 -9.69
CA GLN A 375 -0.47 18.62 -9.64
C GLN A 375 0.51 17.53 -9.18
N ARG A 376 0.00 16.45 -8.58
CA ARG A 376 0.83 15.32 -8.15
C ARG A 376 1.35 14.58 -9.39
N PRO A 377 2.59 14.07 -9.38
CA PRO A 377 3.08 13.20 -10.45
C PRO A 377 2.30 11.88 -10.51
N SER A 378 2.42 11.15 -11.61
CA SER A 378 2.09 9.72 -11.68
C SER A 378 3.16 8.89 -10.98
N MET A 379 2.80 7.67 -10.55
CA MET A 379 3.80 6.79 -9.93
C MET A 379 4.93 6.36 -10.89
N ASN A 380 4.70 6.37 -12.20
CA ASN A 380 5.78 6.19 -13.19
C ASN A 380 6.79 7.36 -13.15
N GLU A 381 6.31 8.59 -13.10
CA GLU A 381 7.18 9.78 -12.99
C GLU A 381 7.92 9.81 -11.64
N VAL A 382 7.28 9.35 -10.56
CA VAL A 382 7.91 9.18 -9.24
C VAL A 382 9.02 8.14 -9.31
N LEU A 383 8.73 6.96 -9.87
CA LEU A 383 9.70 5.88 -10.05
C LEU A 383 10.92 6.36 -10.85
N GLU A 384 10.69 6.96 -12.01
CA GLU A 384 11.75 7.46 -12.88
C GLU A 384 12.59 8.54 -12.18
N SER A 385 11.96 9.40 -11.37
CA SER A 385 12.68 10.38 -10.55
C SER A 385 13.59 9.71 -9.52
N LEU A 386 13.11 8.67 -8.82
CA LEU A 386 13.91 7.95 -7.82
C LEU A 386 15.08 7.18 -8.46
N GLU A 387 14.86 6.53 -9.60
CA GLU A 387 15.90 5.82 -10.34
C GLU A 387 16.99 6.77 -10.86
N ARG A 388 16.61 7.96 -11.36
CA ARG A 388 17.59 9.01 -11.71
C ARG A 388 18.39 9.49 -10.51
N ILE A 389 17.75 9.65 -9.34
CA ILE A 389 18.43 10.04 -8.10
C ILE A 389 19.44 8.96 -7.68
N GLN A 390 19.08 7.68 -7.82
CA GLN A 390 19.99 6.56 -7.55
C GLN A 390 21.19 6.58 -8.49
N ALA A 391 20.96 6.64 -9.80
CA ALA A 391 22.03 6.65 -10.80
C ALA A 391 23.01 7.82 -10.60
N ALA A 392 22.49 9.01 -10.27
CA ALA A 392 23.32 10.18 -10.00
C ALA A 392 24.17 10.07 -8.71
N ASN A 393 23.83 9.16 -7.80
CA ASN A 393 24.66 8.87 -6.62
C ASN A 393 25.73 7.80 -6.89
N GLU A 394 25.50 6.93 -7.87
CA GLU A 394 26.41 5.84 -8.24
C GLU A 394 27.54 6.31 -9.17
N GLU A 395 27.36 7.41 -9.93
CA GLU A 395 28.45 7.99 -10.73
C GLU A 395 29.64 8.43 -9.85
N PRO A 396 30.84 7.81 -9.99
CA PRO A 396 32.02 8.22 -9.25
C PRO A 396 32.50 9.60 -9.68
N LYS A 397 33.16 10.31 -8.75
CA LYS A 397 33.92 11.56 -8.97
C LYS A 397 35.13 11.39 -9.93
N LEU A 398 34.97 10.76 -11.08
CA LEU A 398 36.03 10.58 -12.09
C LEU A 398 36.38 11.87 -12.86
N ARG A 399 35.80 13.03 -12.49
CA ARG A 399 36.07 14.32 -13.16
C ARG A 399 37.03 15.26 -12.41
N SER A 400 37.66 14.86 -11.30
CA SER A 400 38.57 15.75 -10.54
C SER A 400 40.05 15.67 -10.94
N THR A 401 40.45 14.79 -11.85
CA THR A 401 41.84 14.69 -12.33
C THR A 401 41.90 14.83 -13.84
N ARG A 402 41.66 16.03 -14.34
CA ARG A 402 42.17 16.43 -15.67
C ARG A 402 42.93 17.74 -15.53
N ASN A 403 44.23 17.57 -15.28
CA ASN A 403 45.35 18.44 -15.60
C ASN A 403 45.09 19.95 -15.58
N ARG A 404 45.38 20.54 -14.42
CA ARG A 404 45.92 21.90 -14.37
C ARG A 404 47.41 21.84 -14.70
N SER A 405 47.75 21.61 -15.98
CA SER A 405 49.11 21.86 -16.47
C SER A 405 49.22 23.33 -16.87
N SER A 406 49.39 24.18 -15.86
CA SER A 406 49.77 25.59 -16.06
C SER A 406 51.29 25.68 -16.21
N LEU A 407 51.70 25.98 -17.44
CA LEU A 407 52.81 26.87 -17.84
C LEU A 407 53.85 27.20 -16.75
N HIS A 408 55.07 26.69 -16.93
CA HIS A 408 56.28 27.31 -16.38
C HIS A 408 57.04 27.98 -17.54
N PRO A 409 57.32 29.29 -17.50
CA PRO A 409 58.30 29.91 -18.38
C PRO A 409 59.69 29.73 -17.77
N ASN A 410 60.59 29.08 -18.50
CA ASN A 410 62.02 29.05 -18.17
C ASN A 410 62.64 30.40 -18.55
N TYR A 411 63.16 31.09 -17.54
CA TYR A 411 64.13 32.18 -17.66
C TYR A 411 65.31 31.89 -16.74
N GLN A 412 66.48 32.40 -17.15
CA GLN A 412 67.86 32.29 -16.60
C GLN A 412 68.67 31.13 -17.23
N GLY A 413 69.80 31.32 -17.90
CA GLY A 413 70.69 32.48 -18.05
C GLY A 413 71.98 32.30 -17.25
N LEU A 414 72.96 31.60 -17.83
CA LEU A 414 74.41 31.87 -17.86
C LEU A 414 75.15 30.68 -18.49
#